data_AF-A0A0H3D458-F1
#
_entry.id   AF-A0A0H3D458-F1
#
_cell.length_a   1.000
_cell.length_b   1.000
_cell.length_c   1.000
_cell.angle_alpha   90.00
_cell.angle_beta   90.00
_cell.angle_gamma   90.00
#
_symmetry.space_group_name_H-M   'P 1'
#
loop_
_entity.id
_entity.type
_entity.pdbx_description
1 polymer ?
#
loop_
_entity_poly.entity_id
_entity_poly.type
_entity_poly.pdbx_seq_one_letter_code
_entity_poly.pdbx_strand_id
1 'polypeptide(L)'
;MKISAVKRVLAVLAAAVVGVTTLSGSAFADHRQSGHGGPGIVSAWASAWSGTDPQALAKLFTADATYTDFGVNVVSTGRAGVASWKQRTDLLIANVHVTVEESFRGGDHIAVETVYSGQIHGAPAPFAVPATTILDLRQGLIVSDRDYYSLATLLAQSGLPATWTPPTS
;
A
#
# COMPACT_ATOMS: atom_id res chain seq x y z
N MET A 1 46.53 -20.22 -56.27
CA MET A 1 46.17 -19.84 -57.66
C MET A 1 45.46 -21.04 -58.28
N LYS A 2 44.29 -20.83 -58.93
CA LYS A 2 43.27 -21.87 -59.28
C LYS A 2 42.61 -22.46 -58.00
N ILE A 3 41.29 -22.45 -57.73
CA ILE A 3 40.04 -22.20 -58.49
C ILE A 3 39.56 -23.40 -59.32
N SER A 4 38.22 -23.65 -59.26
CA SER A 4 37.39 -24.64 -59.99
C SER A 4 37.30 -26.05 -59.40
N ALA A 5 36.14 -26.74 -59.42
CA ALA A 5 34.76 -26.32 -59.74
C ALA A 5 33.69 -27.28 -59.15
N VAL A 6 32.41 -26.89 -59.20
CA VAL A 6 31.26 -27.57 -58.57
C VAL A 6 30.42 -28.40 -59.55
N LYS A 7 29.96 -29.59 -59.11
CA LYS A 7 28.75 -30.33 -59.54
C LYS A 7 28.17 -31.02 -58.27
N ARG A 8 26.92 -30.92 -57.79
CA ARG A 8 25.54 -30.87 -58.40
C ARG A 8 25.27 -32.14 -59.24
N VAL A 9 24.16 -32.87 -59.15
CA VAL A 9 22.78 -32.66 -58.61
C VAL A 9 22.13 -34.08 -58.42
N LEU A 10 21.07 -34.43 -57.68
CA LEU A 10 20.02 -33.82 -56.82
C LEU A 10 19.42 -34.95 -55.91
N ALA A 11 18.25 -34.73 -55.30
CA ALA A 11 17.20 -35.69 -54.84
C ALA A 11 17.28 -36.27 -53.41
N VAL A 12 16.18 -36.34 -52.62
CA VAL A 12 14.91 -35.54 -52.61
C VAL A 12 14.27 -35.60 -51.19
N LEU A 13 13.29 -34.74 -50.92
CA LEU A 13 12.71 -34.44 -49.59
C LEU A 13 12.25 -35.64 -48.73
N ALA A 14 12.37 -35.46 -47.41
CA ALA A 14 11.44 -36.00 -46.41
C ALA A 14 11.04 -34.87 -45.43
N ALA A 15 9.84 -34.95 -44.82
CA ALA A 15 9.13 -33.82 -44.22
C ALA A 15 9.75 -33.24 -42.93
N ALA A 16 9.45 -31.96 -42.67
CA ALA A 16 9.84 -31.28 -41.44
C ALA A 16 8.72 -31.29 -40.38
N VAL A 17 9.10 -31.55 -39.12
CA VAL A 17 8.36 -31.09 -37.94
C VAL A 17 9.40 -30.55 -36.94
N VAL A 18 9.60 -29.24 -36.93
CA VAL A 18 10.37 -28.59 -35.86
C VAL A 18 9.42 -28.38 -34.68
N GLY A 19 9.52 -29.26 -33.69
CA GLY A 19 8.76 -29.14 -32.44
C GLY A 19 9.27 -27.97 -31.60
N VAL A 20 8.85 -26.75 -31.93
CA VAL A 20 9.13 -25.56 -31.11
C VAL A 20 8.27 -25.63 -29.85
N THR A 21 8.78 -26.29 -28.81
CA THR A 21 8.18 -26.29 -27.48
C THR A 21 8.38 -24.91 -26.84
N THR A 22 7.52 -23.95 -27.19
CA THR A 22 7.37 -22.72 -26.40
C THR A 22 6.84 -23.10 -25.03
N LEU A 23 7.74 -23.28 -24.07
CA LEU A 23 7.40 -23.24 -22.66
C LEU A 23 6.88 -21.84 -22.36
N SER A 24 5.55 -21.69 -22.39
CA SER A 24 4.83 -20.52 -21.92
C SER A 24 4.95 -20.45 -20.40
N GLY A 25 6.15 -20.16 -19.92
CA GLY A 25 6.37 -19.73 -18.56
C GLY A 25 5.56 -18.47 -18.35
N SER A 26 4.53 -18.55 -17.49
CA SER A 26 3.80 -17.38 -17.02
C SER A 26 4.79 -16.46 -16.35
N ALA A 27 5.26 -15.45 -17.08
CA ALA A 27 6.02 -14.37 -16.49
C ALA A 27 5.08 -13.66 -15.51
N PHE A 28 5.25 -13.98 -14.22
CA PHE A 28 4.92 -13.03 -13.16
C PHE A 28 5.71 -11.78 -13.51
N ALA A 29 5.03 -10.78 -14.07
CA ALA A 29 5.65 -9.54 -14.45
C ALA A 29 6.19 -8.92 -13.16
N ASP A 30 7.51 -8.95 -12.98
CA ASP A 30 8.20 -8.46 -11.80
C ASP A 30 8.19 -6.92 -11.81
N HIS A 31 7.00 -6.36 -11.64
CA HIS A 31 6.74 -4.94 -11.63
C HIS A 31 7.04 -4.35 -10.25
N ARG A 32 8.22 -4.70 -9.72
CA ARG A 32 8.92 -3.95 -8.70
C ARG A 32 9.31 -2.59 -9.28
N GLN A 33 8.32 -1.68 -9.33
CA GLN A 33 8.59 -0.25 -9.35
C GLN A 33 9.10 0.17 -7.96
N SER A 34 10.31 -0.28 -7.61
CA SER A 34 11.05 0.18 -6.43
C SER A 34 11.57 1.60 -6.67
N GLY A 35 10.65 2.53 -6.94
CA GLY A 35 10.90 3.96 -6.95
C GLY A 35 10.92 4.48 -5.52
N HIS A 36 11.96 5.24 -5.16
CA HIS A 36 12.10 5.86 -3.84
C HIS A 36 11.16 7.07 -3.71
N GLY A 37 9.87 6.78 -3.69
CA GLY A 37 8.76 7.72 -3.79
C GLY A 37 7.58 7.01 -4.44
N GLY A 38 6.61 6.58 -3.63
CA GLY A 38 5.41 5.90 -4.10
C GLY A 38 4.52 6.77 -5.00
N PRO A 39 3.45 6.20 -5.59
CA PRO A 39 2.46 6.97 -6.35
C PRO A 39 2.01 8.19 -5.53
N GLY A 40 1.99 9.39 -6.11
CA GLY A 40 1.91 10.65 -5.34
C GLY A 40 0.76 10.78 -4.33
N ILE A 41 -0.32 10.00 -4.50
CA ILE A 41 -1.40 9.85 -3.53
C ILE A 41 -0.94 9.24 -2.18
N VAL A 42 0.02 8.29 -2.19
CA VAL A 42 0.61 7.66 -1.01
C VAL A 42 1.43 8.66 -0.21
N SER A 43 2.31 9.41 -0.88
CA SER A 43 3.11 10.46 -0.24
C SER A 43 2.23 11.58 0.33
N ALA A 44 1.13 11.92 -0.36
CA ALA A 44 0.15 12.88 0.13
C ALA A 44 -0.64 12.33 1.34
N TRP A 45 -1.02 11.05 1.32
CA TRP A 45 -1.73 10.36 2.40
C TRP A 45 -0.86 10.26 3.67
N ALA A 46 0.39 9.83 3.55
CA ALA A 46 1.33 9.75 4.68
C ALA A 46 1.66 11.14 5.25
N SER A 47 1.82 12.16 4.39
CA SER A 47 2.01 13.55 4.80
C SER A 47 0.77 14.15 5.48
N ALA A 48 -0.43 13.77 5.05
CA ALA A 48 -1.68 14.21 5.66
C ALA A 48 -1.93 13.53 7.02
N TRP A 49 -1.61 12.23 7.14
CA TRP A 49 -1.61 11.52 8.43
C TRP A 49 -0.58 12.09 9.40
N SER A 50 0.61 12.43 8.92
CA SER A 50 1.69 13.04 9.71
C SER A 50 1.53 14.55 9.96
N GLY A 51 0.50 15.17 9.39
CA GLY A 51 0.17 16.59 9.53
C GLY A 51 -0.94 16.84 10.56
N THR A 52 -1.41 18.09 10.65
CA THR A 52 -2.43 18.53 11.63
C THR A 52 -3.69 19.13 10.99
N ASP A 53 -3.86 19.06 9.67
CA ASP A 53 -5.10 19.43 8.96
C ASP A 53 -5.92 18.17 8.61
N PRO A 54 -7.03 17.86 9.30
CA PRO A 54 -7.88 16.72 8.93
C PRO A 54 -8.53 16.88 7.54
N GLN A 55 -8.65 18.11 7.03
CA GLN A 55 -9.11 18.35 5.67
C GLN A 55 -8.03 18.01 4.63
N ALA A 56 -6.73 17.99 4.98
CA ALA A 56 -5.67 17.56 4.07
C ALA A 56 -5.85 16.09 3.70
N LEU A 57 -6.12 15.23 4.70
CA LEU A 57 -6.41 13.82 4.47
C LEU A 57 -7.71 13.66 3.68
N ALA A 58 -8.80 14.31 4.12
CA ALA A 58 -10.11 14.17 3.49
C ALA A 58 -10.19 14.65 2.03
N LYS A 59 -9.34 15.59 1.59
CA LYS A 59 -9.24 16.04 0.19
C LYS A 59 -8.81 14.90 -0.76
N LEU A 60 -8.07 13.90 -0.28
CA LEU A 60 -7.55 12.78 -1.06
C LEU A 60 -8.61 11.75 -1.46
N PHE A 61 -9.76 11.76 -0.79
CA PHE A 61 -10.83 10.77 -0.94
C PHE A 61 -11.91 11.22 -1.92
N THR A 62 -12.69 10.29 -2.47
CA THR A 62 -13.96 10.60 -3.16
C THR A 62 -15.06 10.98 -2.15
N ALA A 63 -16.19 11.53 -2.62
CA ALA A 63 -17.26 12.00 -1.73
C ALA A 63 -17.98 10.87 -0.97
N ASP A 64 -18.00 9.69 -1.58
CA ASP A 64 -18.64 8.42 -1.20
C ASP A 64 -17.67 7.39 -0.60
N ALA A 65 -16.39 7.73 -0.44
CA ALA A 65 -15.34 6.78 -0.07
C ALA A 65 -15.54 6.14 1.31
N THR A 66 -14.98 4.96 1.53
CA THR A 66 -14.92 4.31 2.85
C THR A 66 -13.50 4.24 3.38
N TYR A 67 -13.32 4.55 4.65
CA TYR A 67 -12.08 4.31 5.40
C TYR A 67 -12.36 3.30 6.52
N THR A 68 -11.51 2.28 6.68
CA THR A 68 -11.63 1.25 7.72
C THR A 68 -10.31 1.05 8.46
N ASP A 69 -10.31 1.28 9.77
CA ASP A 69 -9.23 0.85 10.67
C ASP A 69 -9.64 -0.49 11.29
N PHE A 70 -8.92 -1.58 10.95
CA PHE A 70 -9.16 -2.91 11.51
C PHE A 70 -8.48 -3.15 12.86
N GLY A 71 -7.54 -2.29 13.27
CA GLY A 71 -6.90 -2.34 14.58
C GLY A 71 -7.86 -1.93 15.71
N VAL A 72 -8.68 -0.89 15.49
CA VAL A 72 -9.73 -0.45 16.44
C VAL A 72 -11.17 -0.69 15.96
N ASN A 73 -11.37 -1.36 14.82
CA ASN A 73 -12.68 -1.67 14.23
C ASN A 73 -13.56 -0.42 14.00
N VAL A 74 -12.97 0.62 13.39
CA VAL A 74 -13.65 1.88 13.04
C VAL A 74 -13.90 1.93 11.53
N VAL A 75 -15.14 2.20 11.14
CA VAL A 75 -15.52 2.55 9.75
C VAL A 75 -15.91 4.01 9.69
N SER A 76 -15.46 4.73 8.67
CA SER A 76 -15.82 6.13 8.39
C SER A 76 -16.15 6.31 6.91
N THR A 77 -17.18 7.09 6.61
CA THR A 77 -17.72 7.25 5.24
C THR A 77 -17.69 8.70 4.77
N GLY A 78 -17.24 8.90 3.54
CA GLY A 78 -17.06 10.18 2.87
C GLY A 78 -16.00 11.07 3.52
N ARG A 79 -15.71 12.19 2.85
CA ARG A 79 -14.70 13.17 3.28
C ARG A 79 -14.91 13.67 4.72
N ALA A 80 -16.16 13.87 5.12
CA ALA A 80 -16.50 14.31 6.49
C ALA A 80 -16.17 13.23 7.54
N GLY A 81 -16.43 11.95 7.24
CA GLY A 81 -16.05 10.84 8.11
C GLY A 81 -14.54 10.73 8.26
N VAL A 82 -13.80 10.80 7.15
CA VAL A 82 -12.32 10.74 7.14
C VAL A 82 -11.69 11.90 7.93
N ALA A 83 -12.16 13.14 7.72
CA ALA A 83 -11.69 14.29 8.51
C ALA A 83 -12.00 14.11 10.01
N SER A 84 -13.20 13.64 10.34
CA SER A 84 -13.59 13.41 11.73
C SER A 84 -12.79 12.26 12.36
N TRP A 85 -12.36 11.26 11.58
CA TRP A 85 -11.48 10.19 12.06
C TRP A 85 -10.10 10.72 12.43
N LYS A 86 -9.38 11.35 11.48
CA LYS A 86 -8.07 11.98 11.72
C LYS A 86 -8.12 12.93 12.93
N GLN A 87 -9.16 13.75 13.05
CA GLN A 87 -9.36 14.61 14.22
C GLN A 87 -9.50 13.84 15.54
N ARG A 88 -10.22 12.71 15.58
CA ARG A 88 -10.31 11.87 16.79
C ARG A 88 -8.97 11.20 17.13
N THR A 89 -8.22 10.76 16.11
CA THR A 89 -6.87 10.20 16.31
C THR A 89 -5.95 11.23 16.94
N ASP A 90 -5.91 12.46 16.42
CA ASP A 90 -5.06 13.56 16.93
C ASP A 90 -5.47 14.05 18.33
N LEU A 91 -6.73 13.86 18.74
CA LEU A 91 -7.20 14.16 20.09
C LEU A 91 -6.83 13.08 21.12
N LEU A 92 -6.49 11.87 20.66
CA LEU A 92 -6.14 10.72 21.52
C LEU A 92 -4.62 10.46 21.53
N ILE A 93 -3.94 10.77 20.42
CA ILE A 93 -2.56 10.39 20.14
C ILE A 93 -1.79 11.65 19.73
N ALA A 94 -0.81 12.04 20.54
CA ALA A 94 0.16 13.07 20.18
C ALA A 94 1.15 12.53 19.15
N ASN A 95 1.64 13.42 18.27
CA ASN A 95 2.69 13.13 17.29
C ASN A 95 2.39 11.91 16.39
N VAL A 96 1.13 11.76 15.95
CA VAL A 96 0.74 10.81 14.90
C VAL A 96 1.67 10.98 13.69
N HIS A 97 2.39 9.92 13.34
CA HIS A 97 3.32 9.92 12.22
C HIS A 97 3.30 8.58 11.49
N VAL A 98 3.32 8.64 10.15
CA VAL A 98 3.27 7.47 9.27
C VAL A 98 4.45 7.53 8.30
N THR A 99 5.43 6.67 8.54
CA THR A 99 6.57 6.44 7.62
C THR A 99 6.16 5.40 6.59
N VAL A 100 6.45 5.65 5.30
CA VAL A 100 6.26 4.65 4.23
C VAL A 100 7.58 3.93 3.99
N GLU A 101 7.57 2.60 4.10
CA GLU A 101 8.73 1.74 3.85
C GLU A 101 8.77 1.29 2.38
N GLU A 102 7.68 0.71 1.87
CA GLU A 102 7.50 0.36 0.45
C GLU A 102 6.03 0.55 0.01
N SER A 103 5.78 0.68 -1.30
CA SER A 103 4.41 0.72 -1.85
C SER A 103 4.33 0.03 -3.21
N PHE A 104 3.37 -0.86 -3.38
CA PHE A 104 3.14 -1.65 -4.60
C PHE A 104 1.83 -1.22 -5.26
N ARG A 105 1.83 -0.93 -6.57
CA ARG A 105 0.63 -0.53 -7.33
C ARG A 105 0.27 -1.53 -8.43
N GLY A 106 -0.98 -2.01 -8.43
CA GLY A 106 -1.57 -2.82 -9.48
C GLY A 106 -2.85 -2.18 -10.02
N GLY A 107 -2.78 -1.50 -11.16
CA GLY A 107 -3.91 -0.74 -11.71
C GLY A 107 -4.29 0.42 -10.78
N ASP A 108 -5.51 0.41 -10.26
CA ASP A 108 -5.99 1.39 -9.27
C ASP A 108 -5.95 0.87 -7.82
N HIS A 109 -5.38 -0.31 -7.58
CA HIS A 109 -5.12 -0.82 -6.22
C HIS A 109 -3.67 -0.53 -5.81
N ILE A 110 -3.47 -0.10 -4.56
CA ILE A 110 -2.16 0.12 -3.95
C ILE A 110 -2.10 -0.59 -2.60
N ALA A 111 -1.04 -1.34 -2.35
CA ALA A 111 -0.64 -1.76 -1.00
C ALA A 111 0.53 -0.88 -0.54
N VAL A 112 0.50 -0.44 0.72
CA VAL A 112 1.55 0.37 1.35
C VAL A 112 2.01 -0.32 2.62
N GLU A 113 3.32 -0.55 2.74
CA GLU A 113 3.96 -0.99 3.98
C GLU A 113 4.46 0.23 4.74
N THR A 114 4.13 0.33 6.02
CA THR A 114 4.35 1.55 6.81
C THR A 114 4.77 1.25 8.25
N VAL A 115 5.35 2.24 8.90
CA VAL A 115 5.43 2.32 10.36
C VAL A 115 4.45 3.38 10.85
N TYR A 116 3.41 2.95 11.56
CA TYR A 116 2.48 3.83 12.26
C TYR A 116 3.02 4.08 13.68
N SER A 117 3.16 5.35 14.06
CA SER A 117 3.77 5.76 15.32
C SER A 117 3.06 6.97 15.96
N GLY A 118 3.25 7.12 17.27
CA GLY A 118 2.67 8.20 18.06
C GLY A 118 2.76 7.96 19.57
N GLN A 119 2.10 8.80 20.36
CA GLN A 119 2.05 8.74 21.81
C GLN A 119 0.60 8.88 22.29
N ILE A 120 -0.03 7.80 22.75
CA ILE A 120 -1.36 7.89 23.40
C ILE A 120 -1.24 8.82 24.61
N HIS A 121 -2.17 9.78 24.74
CA HIS A 121 -2.19 10.72 25.85
C HIS A 121 -2.39 9.98 27.19
N GLY A 122 -1.46 10.19 28.13
CA GLY A 122 -1.45 9.54 29.44
C GLY A 122 -0.88 8.11 29.47
N ALA A 123 -0.46 7.55 28.33
CA ALA A 123 0.21 6.26 28.29
C ALA A 123 1.70 6.38 28.73
N PRO A 124 2.28 5.38 29.41
CA PRO A 124 3.67 5.41 29.87
C PRO A 124 4.75 5.61 28.80
N ALA A 125 4.50 5.19 27.55
CA ALA A 125 5.50 5.20 26.48
C ALA A 125 4.86 5.46 25.09
N PRO A 126 5.65 5.82 24.06
CA PRO A 126 5.18 5.92 22.68
C PRO A 126 5.15 4.55 22.00
N PHE A 127 4.50 4.47 20.85
CA PHE A 127 4.48 3.30 19.97
C PHE A 127 5.07 3.60 18.59
N ALA A 128 5.58 2.56 17.95
CA ALA A 128 5.94 2.48 16.54
C ALA A 128 5.72 1.03 16.09
N VAL A 129 4.65 0.79 15.33
CA VAL A 129 4.21 -0.55 14.89
C VAL A 129 4.24 -0.66 13.38
N PRO A 130 4.62 -1.83 12.82
CA PRO A 130 4.41 -2.08 11.40
C PRO A 130 2.91 -2.13 11.10
N ALA A 131 2.52 -1.49 10.00
CA ALA A 131 1.14 -1.40 9.54
C ALA A 131 1.08 -1.56 8.01
N THR A 132 -0.03 -2.09 7.52
CA THR A 132 -0.29 -2.25 6.08
C THR A 132 -1.57 -1.52 5.71
N THR A 133 -1.51 -0.67 4.70
CA THR A 133 -2.64 0.08 4.17
C THR A 133 -2.98 -0.43 2.78
N ILE A 134 -4.26 -0.73 2.51
CA ILE A 134 -4.74 -1.07 1.17
C ILE A 134 -5.63 0.06 0.66
N LEU A 135 -5.12 0.82 -0.33
CA LEU A 135 -5.86 1.89 -1.00
C LEU A 135 -6.44 1.40 -2.32
N ASP A 136 -7.74 1.58 -2.51
CA ASP A 136 -8.40 1.48 -3.81
C ASP A 136 -8.67 2.89 -4.34
N LEU A 137 -8.28 3.15 -5.58
CA LEU A 137 -8.45 4.45 -6.23
C LEU A 137 -9.63 4.44 -7.23
N ARG A 138 -10.14 5.63 -7.51
CA ARG A 138 -11.04 5.90 -8.63
C ARG A 138 -10.79 7.32 -9.13
N GLN A 139 -10.37 7.45 -10.39
CA GLN A 139 -9.98 8.75 -10.99
C GLN A 139 -8.86 9.47 -10.22
N GLY A 140 -7.94 8.71 -9.60
CA GLY A 140 -6.80 9.25 -8.84
C GLY A 140 -7.10 9.68 -7.40
N LEU A 141 -8.35 9.62 -6.96
CA LEU A 141 -8.76 9.81 -5.56
C LEU A 141 -9.00 8.45 -4.89
N ILE A 142 -8.84 8.39 -3.57
CA ILE A 142 -9.09 7.19 -2.77
C ILE A 142 -10.61 6.96 -2.66
N VAL A 143 -11.08 5.77 -3.05
CA VAL A 143 -12.47 5.32 -2.87
C VAL A 143 -12.61 4.32 -1.72
N SER A 144 -11.55 3.56 -1.41
CA SER A 144 -11.49 2.72 -0.22
C SER A 144 -10.09 2.78 0.40
N ASP A 145 -10.04 2.90 1.72
CA ASP A 145 -8.82 2.86 2.54
C ASP A 145 -9.06 1.84 3.68
N ARG A 146 -8.05 1.01 3.96
CA ARG A 146 -8.14 -0.18 4.81
C ARG A 146 -6.81 -0.39 5.52
N ASP A 147 -6.75 0.01 6.78
CA ASP A 147 -5.55 -0.04 7.63
C ASP A 147 -5.55 -1.27 8.53
N TYR A 148 -4.42 -1.98 8.55
CA TYR A 148 -4.18 -3.19 9.32
C TYR A 148 -2.91 -3.04 10.18
N TYR A 149 -3.06 -3.13 11.51
CA TYR A 149 -1.94 -3.17 12.45
C TYR A 149 -2.32 -3.95 13.71
N SER A 150 -1.30 -4.35 14.49
CA SER A 150 -1.52 -5.04 15.77
C SER A 150 -1.80 -4.03 16.90
N LEU A 151 -3.08 -3.81 17.22
CA LEU A 151 -3.47 -3.02 18.41
C LEU A 151 -2.86 -3.61 19.69
N ALA A 152 -2.75 -4.94 19.79
CA ALA A 152 -2.11 -5.58 20.93
C ALA A 152 -0.62 -5.19 21.07
N THR A 153 0.11 -5.06 19.96
CA THR A 153 1.50 -4.56 19.97
C THR A 153 1.56 -3.08 20.29
N LEU A 154 0.62 -2.28 19.76
CA LEU A 154 0.52 -0.83 20.02
C LEU A 154 0.31 -0.54 21.51
N LEU A 155 -0.67 -1.21 22.14
CA LEU A 155 -0.94 -1.08 23.57
C LEU A 155 0.24 -1.58 24.42
N ALA A 156 0.84 -2.72 24.07
CA ALA A 156 2.00 -3.26 24.79
C ALA A 156 3.23 -2.34 24.74
N GLN A 157 3.54 -1.76 23.57
CA GLN A 157 4.60 -0.75 23.42
C GLN A 157 4.28 0.51 24.24
N SER A 158 3.01 0.94 24.21
CA SER A 158 2.54 2.13 24.94
C SER A 158 2.56 1.96 26.47
N GLY A 159 2.77 0.74 26.99
CA GLY A 159 2.69 0.42 28.42
C GLY A 159 1.26 0.28 28.95
N LEU A 160 0.29 -0.01 28.08
CA LEU A 160 -1.14 -0.14 28.39
C LEU A 160 -1.58 -1.62 28.46
N PRO A 161 -2.56 -1.97 29.31
CA PRO A 161 -3.11 -3.32 29.33
C PRO A 161 -3.90 -3.63 28.05
N ALA A 162 -3.94 -4.89 27.63
CA ALA A 162 -4.67 -5.33 26.43
C ALA A 162 -6.21 -5.12 26.51
N THR A 163 -6.75 -4.80 27.69
CA THR A 163 -8.15 -4.43 27.92
C THR A 163 -8.37 -2.91 28.01
N TRP A 164 -7.36 -2.10 27.67
CA TRP A 164 -7.50 -0.64 27.65
C TRP A 164 -8.43 -0.19 26.53
N THR A 165 -9.26 0.80 26.84
CA THR A 165 -10.07 1.54 25.87
C THR A 165 -9.85 3.03 26.06
N PRO A 166 -10.00 3.86 25.00
CA PRO A 166 -10.01 5.32 25.15
C PRO A 166 -11.06 5.77 26.18
N PRO A 167 -10.80 6.83 26.96
CA PRO A 167 -11.80 7.44 27.82
C PRO A 167 -13.01 7.93 27.00
N THR A 168 -14.22 7.63 27.43
CA THR A 168 -15.43 8.24 26.88
C THR A 168 -15.55 9.68 27.34
N SER A 169 -15.55 10.62 26.39
CA SER A 169 -15.87 12.04 26.58
C SER A 169 -17.38 12.28 26.68
#